data_AF-A0A5R8L3F2-F1
#
_entry.id   AF-A0A5R8L3F2-F1
#
_cell.length_a   1.000
_cell.length_b   1.000
_cell.length_c   1.000
_cell.angle_alpha   90.00
_cell.angle_beta   90.00
_cell.angle_gamma   90.00
#
_symmetry.space_group_name_H-M   'P 1'
#
loop_
_entity.id
_entity.type
_entity.pdbx_description
1 polymer ?
#
loop_
_entity_poly.entity_id
_entity_poly.type
_entity_poly.pdbx_seq_one_letter_code
_entity_poly.pdbx_strand_id
1 'polypeptide(L)'
;GRSGEDLARGVLAGDPIAEEATRRSARLVGQAVASTATLLDLESVAIGGGFARVRPDYVDIVRRSAHDNALFAYARRVRIAPSGLGDEGPLLGAAALALHGGAASLEPVAP
;
A
#
# COMPACT_ATOMS: atom_id res chain seq x y z
N GLY A 1 -16.76 -4.53 12.85
CA GLY A 1 -17.20 -3.84 11.63
C GLY A 1 -17.36 -4.83 10.49
N ARG A 2 -18.13 -4.47 9.46
CA ARG A 2 -18.29 -5.24 8.21
C ARG A 2 -17.48 -4.63 7.05
N SER A 3 -16.94 -3.42 7.23
CA SER A 3 -16.12 -2.73 6.22
C SER A 3 -14.87 -2.08 6.82
N GLY A 4 -14.00 -1.54 5.96
CA GLY A 4 -12.84 -0.75 6.36
C GLY A 4 -13.22 0.56 7.07
N GLU A 5 -14.31 1.22 6.64
CA GLU A 5 -14.82 2.43 7.30
C GLU A 5 -15.32 2.13 8.72
N ASP A 6 -15.93 0.97 8.94
CA ASP A 6 -16.33 0.54 10.29
C ASP A 6 -15.11 0.36 11.20
N LEU A 7 -14.01 -0.20 10.67
CA LEU A 7 -12.77 -0.33 11.41
C LEU A 7 -12.15 1.04 11.71
N ALA A 8 -12.20 1.98 10.76
CA ALA A 8 -11.70 3.34 10.99
C ALA A 8 -12.47 4.03 12.11
N ARG A 9 -13.81 3.94 12.10
CA ARG A 9 -14.66 4.45 13.18
C ARG A 9 -14.38 3.77 14.52
N GLY A 10 -14.20 2.45 14.51
CA GLY A 10 -13.83 1.69 15.71
C GLY A 10 -12.50 2.14 16.31
N VAL A 11 -11.46 2.32 15.48
CA VAL A 11 -10.16 2.84 15.92
C VAL A 11 -10.30 4.23 16.52
N LEU A 12 -11.05 5.13 15.88
CA LEU A 12 -11.30 6.49 16.41
C LEU A 12 -12.05 6.47 17.74
N ALA A 13 -12.92 5.48 17.94
CA ALA A 13 -13.66 5.28 19.18
C ALA A 13 -12.86 4.53 20.27
N GLY A 14 -11.61 4.12 20.00
CA GLY A 14 -10.80 3.32 20.92
C GLY A 14 -11.31 1.88 21.11
N ASP A 15 -12.04 1.33 20.14
CA ASP A 15 -12.46 -0.07 20.16
C ASP A 15 -11.22 -0.99 20.11
N PRO A 16 -10.94 -1.79 21.16
CA PRO A 16 -9.76 -2.63 21.22
C PRO A 16 -9.70 -3.68 20.11
N ILE A 17 -10.86 -4.15 19.63
CA ILE A 17 -10.92 -5.13 18.55
C ILE A 17 -10.53 -4.47 17.22
N ALA A 18 -11.04 -3.26 16.96
CA ALA A 18 -10.70 -2.51 15.74
C ALA A 18 -9.23 -2.09 15.74
N GLU A 19 -8.71 -1.66 16.90
CA GLU A 19 -7.29 -1.37 17.07
C GLU A 19 -6.40 -2.57 16.75
N GLU A 20 -6.63 -3.72 17.38
CA GLU A 20 -5.78 -4.89 17.16
C GLU A 20 -5.92 -5.44 15.74
N ALA A 21 -7.15 -5.46 15.19
CA ALA A 21 -7.38 -5.91 13.82
C ALA A 21 -6.58 -5.08 12.80
N THR A 22 -6.57 -3.75 12.96
CA THR A 22 -5.83 -2.86 12.06
C THR A 22 -4.32 -2.91 12.29
N ARG A 23 -3.83 -3.06 13.55
CA ARG A 23 -2.40 -3.32 13.84
C ARG A 23 -1.94 -4.61 13.18
N ARG A 24 -2.71 -5.69 13.34
CA ARG A 24 -2.42 -7.00 12.73
C ARG A 24 -2.34 -6.89 11.21
N SER A 25 -3.28 -6.21 10.57
CA SER A 25 -3.24 -5.95 9.13
C SER A 25 -1.94 -5.26 8.71
N ALA A 26 -1.56 -4.16 9.35
CA ALA A 26 -0.34 -3.43 9.02
C ALA A 26 0.94 -4.28 9.23
N ARG A 27 1.00 -5.10 10.28
CA ARG A 27 2.10 -6.05 10.50
C ARG A 27 2.22 -7.05 9.36
N LEU A 28 1.11 -7.67 8.95
CA LEU A 28 1.08 -8.65 7.86
C LEU A 28 1.49 -8.00 6.52
N VAL A 29 1.08 -6.76 6.25
CA VAL A 29 1.53 -6.03 5.06
C VAL A 29 3.04 -5.80 5.12
N GLY A 30 3.61 -5.42 6.26
CA GLY A 30 5.06 -5.28 6.41
C GLY A 30 5.81 -6.60 6.18
N GLN A 31 5.29 -7.73 6.68
CA GLN A 31 5.83 -9.06 6.40
C GLN A 31 5.83 -9.38 4.90
N ALA A 32 4.72 -9.08 4.21
CA ALA A 32 4.63 -9.26 2.76
C ALA A 32 5.68 -8.41 2.04
N VAL A 33 5.86 -7.14 2.43
CA VAL A 33 6.90 -6.26 1.85
C VAL A 33 8.30 -6.83 2.06
N ALA A 34 8.63 -7.34 3.26
CA ALA A 34 9.94 -7.95 3.51
C ALA A 34 10.21 -9.16 2.60
N SER A 35 9.21 -10.02 2.42
CA SER A 35 9.29 -11.18 1.51
C SER A 35 9.47 -10.73 0.06
N THR A 36 8.69 -9.76 -0.41
CA THR A 36 8.80 -9.26 -1.79
C THR A 36 10.13 -8.55 -2.04
N ALA A 37 10.60 -7.74 -1.10
CA ALA A 37 11.90 -7.08 -1.19
C ALA A 37 13.06 -8.09 -1.21
N THR A 38 12.92 -9.22 -0.50
CA THR A 38 13.87 -10.33 -0.55
C THR A 38 13.89 -11.01 -1.92
N LEU A 39 12.71 -11.22 -2.52
CA LEU A 39 12.60 -11.93 -3.81
C LEU A 39 12.98 -11.07 -5.02
N LEU A 40 12.68 -9.77 -4.96
CA LEU A 40 12.75 -8.88 -6.12
C LEU A 40 13.80 -7.76 -5.99
N ASP A 41 14.54 -7.71 -4.88
CA ASP A 41 15.50 -6.65 -4.56
C ASP A 41 14.90 -5.23 -4.68
N LEU A 42 13.75 -5.02 -4.03
CA LEU A 42 12.99 -3.77 -4.16
C LEU A 42 13.69 -2.59 -3.48
N GLU A 43 13.83 -1.48 -4.20
CA GLU A 43 14.31 -0.22 -3.64
C GLU A 43 13.21 0.60 -2.92
N SER A 44 11.95 0.48 -3.37
CA SER A 44 10.85 1.26 -2.81
C SER A 44 9.49 0.59 -2.94
N VAL A 45 8.60 0.89 -1.99
CA VAL A 45 7.20 0.46 -1.95
C VAL A 45 6.31 1.65 -1.53
N ALA A 46 5.28 1.93 -2.32
CA ALA A 46 4.24 2.89 -1.98
C ALA A 46 3.00 2.17 -1.44
N ILE A 47 2.51 2.58 -0.27
CA ILE A 47 1.28 2.05 0.35
C ILE A 47 0.10 2.97 -0.02
N GLY A 48 -0.79 2.46 -0.87
CA GLY A 48 -1.99 3.16 -1.33
C GLY A 48 -3.29 2.53 -0.84
N GLY A 49 -4.41 3.08 -1.31
CA GLY A 49 -5.77 2.62 -1.00
C GLY A 49 -6.34 3.20 0.28
N GLY A 50 -7.66 3.37 0.32
CA GLY A 50 -8.37 4.00 1.44
C GLY A 50 -8.17 3.29 2.79
N PHE A 51 -7.96 1.97 2.76
CA PHE A 51 -7.73 1.18 3.97
C PHE A 51 -6.44 1.57 4.71
N ALA A 52 -5.39 2.03 4.01
CA ALA A 52 -4.17 2.48 4.65
C ALA A 52 -4.38 3.70 5.56
N ARG A 53 -5.53 4.38 5.44
CA ARG A 53 -5.93 5.54 6.27
C ARG A 53 -6.83 5.16 7.45
N VAL A 54 -7.08 3.87 7.68
CA VAL A 54 -7.90 3.38 8.80
C VAL A 54 -7.33 3.77 10.17
N ARG A 55 -6.03 4.09 10.21
CA ARG A 55 -5.30 4.57 11.39
C ARG A 55 -4.15 5.49 10.94
N PRO A 56 -3.78 6.50 11.74
CA PRO A 56 -2.75 7.47 11.36
C PRO A 56 -1.34 6.87 11.27
N ASP A 57 -1.03 5.86 12.07
CA ASP A 57 0.28 5.20 12.17
C ASP A 57 0.39 3.91 11.32
N TYR A 58 -0.54 3.67 10.38
CA TYR A 58 -0.59 2.42 9.61
C TYR A 58 0.72 2.15 8.88
N VAL A 59 1.20 3.13 8.10
CA VAL A 59 2.43 3.01 7.31
C VAL A 59 3.66 2.90 8.22
N ASP A 60 3.63 3.49 9.41
CA ASP A 60 4.72 3.34 10.38
C ASP A 60 4.79 1.90 10.92
N ILE A 61 3.65 1.26 11.18
CA ILE A 61 3.60 -0.16 11.57
C ILE A 61 4.09 -1.05 10.43
N VAL A 62 3.68 -0.77 9.20
CA VAL A 62 4.18 -1.49 8.01
C VAL A 62 5.70 -1.38 7.93
N ARG A 63 6.25 -0.17 8.08
CA ARG A 63 7.71 0.08 8.08
C ARG A 63 8.44 -0.74 9.13
N ARG A 64 7.97 -0.67 10.39
CA ARG A 64 8.57 -1.44 11.49
C ARG A 64 8.52 -2.94 11.22
N SER A 65 7.36 -3.45 10.82
CA SER A 65 7.21 -4.89 10.56
C SER A 65 8.03 -5.35 9.36
N ALA A 66 8.14 -4.56 8.30
CA ALA A 66 9.01 -4.90 7.16
C ALA A 66 10.48 -4.97 7.58
N HIS A 67 10.94 -3.98 8.36
CA HIS A 67 12.28 -3.99 8.93
C HIS A 67 12.52 -5.20 9.82
N ASP A 68 11.60 -5.52 10.72
CA ASP A 68 11.76 -6.62 11.69
C ASP A 68 11.79 -8.00 11.00
N ASN A 69 11.11 -8.14 9.85
CA ASN A 69 10.99 -9.42 9.12
C ASN A 69 11.98 -9.56 7.96
N ALA A 70 12.74 -8.52 7.60
CA ALA A 70 13.74 -8.59 6.54
C ALA A 70 15.01 -9.32 7.02
N LEU A 71 15.23 -10.56 6.58
CA LEU A 71 16.37 -11.37 7.03
C LEU A 71 17.71 -10.91 6.42
N PHE A 72 17.69 -10.38 5.20
CA PHE A 72 18.88 -9.97 4.48
C PHE A 72 19.09 -8.45 4.52
N ALA A 73 20.35 -8.03 4.59
CA ALA A 73 20.71 -6.61 4.67
C ALA A 73 20.27 -5.80 3.44
N TYR A 74 20.22 -6.40 2.25
CA TYR A 74 19.73 -5.72 1.05
C TYR A 74 18.23 -5.45 1.13
N ALA A 75 17.43 -6.44 1.55
CA ALA A 75 15.98 -6.29 1.68
C ALA A 75 15.58 -5.25 2.73
N ARG A 76 16.41 -5.00 3.76
CA ARG A 76 16.20 -3.95 4.77
C ARG A 76 16.28 -2.53 4.21
N ARG A 77 16.83 -2.33 3.00
CA ARG A 77 17.01 -1.01 2.38
C ARG A 77 15.75 -0.48 1.70
N VAL A 78 14.72 -1.32 1.53
CA VAL A 78 13.48 -0.93 0.87
C VAL A 78 12.85 0.29 1.57
N ARG A 79 12.60 1.35 0.81
CA ARG A 79 11.94 2.57 1.31
C ARG A 79 10.43 2.41 1.22
N ILE A 80 9.72 2.53 2.33
CA ILE A 80 8.27 2.38 2.37
C ILE A 80 7.61 3.73 2.71
N ALA A 81 6.77 4.21 1.79
CA ALA A 81 6.12 5.52 1.89
C ALA A 81 4.60 5.40 1.63
N PRO A 82 3.77 6.33 2.14
CA PRO A 82 2.40 6.45 1.65
C PRO A 82 2.38 6.84 0.16
N SER A 83 1.37 6.39 -0.58
CA SER A 83 1.16 6.82 -1.97
C SER A 83 0.88 8.33 -2.03
N GLY A 84 1.56 9.03 -2.94
CA GLY A 84 1.35 10.46 -3.19
C GLY A 84 0.16 10.78 -4.09
N LEU A 85 -0.51 9.76 -4.68
CA LEU A 85 -1.56 9.96 -5.69
C LEU A 85 -2.99 10.00 -5.11
N GLY A 86 -3.13 9.84 -3.79
CA GLY A 86 -4.44 9.86 -3.14
C GLY A 86 -5.43 8.85 -3.72
N ASP A 87 -6.71 9.24 -3.75
CA ASP A 87 -7.80 8.41 -4.28
C ASP A 87 -7.88 8.41 -5.81
N GLU A 88 -7.18 9.34 -6.46
CA GLU A 88 -7.11 9.48 -7.92
C GLU A 88 -6.07 8.56 -8.56
N GLY A 89 -5.19 7.94 -7.75
CA GLY A 89 -4.13 7.05 -8.21
C GLY A 89 -4.55 6.01 -9.26
N PRO A 90 -5.68 5.29 -9.08
CA PRO A 90 -6.17 4.35 -10.09
C PRO A 90 -6.52 5.02 -11.43
N LEU A 91 -7.15 6.20 -11.40
CA LEU A 91 -7.53 6.94 -12.62
C LEU A 91 -6.29 7.51 -13.32
N LEU A 92 -5.35 8.07 -12.56
CA LEU A 92 -4.08 8.55 -13.08
C LEU A 92 -3.25 7.41 -13.69
N GLY A 93 -3.24 6.24 -13.06
CA GLY A 93 -2.59 5.04 -13.59
C GLY A 93 -3.25 4.56 -14.89
N ALA A 94 -4.59 4.55 -14.95
CA ALA A 94 -5.32 4.19 -16.16
C ALA A 94 -5.07 5.18 -17.31
N ALA A 95 -5.07 6.49 -17.02
CA ALA A 95 -4.74 7.52 -18.00
C ALA A 95 -3.29 7.38 -18.49
N ALA A 96 -2.34 7.17 -17.58
CA ALA A 96 -0.94 6.93 -17.94
C ALA A 96 -0.80 5.68 -18.81
N LEU A 97 -1.52 4.59 -18.51
CA LEU A 97 -1.52 3.38 -19.31
C LEU A 97 -2.12 3.62 -20.70
N ALA A 98 -3.21 4.37 -20.83
CA ALA A 98 -3.79 4.72 -22.13
C ALA A 98 -2.84 5.59 -22.97
N LEU A 99 -2.19 6.57 -22.34
CA LEU A 99 -1.25 7.49 -22.99
C LEU A 99 0.05 6.80 -23.40
N HIS A 100 0.57 5.86 -22.59
CA HIS A 100 1.83 5.15 -22.87
C HIS A 100 1.61 3.87 -23.68
N GLY A 101 0.48 3.18 -23.50
CA GLY A 101 0.07 2.00 -24.26
C GLY A 101 -0.45 2.32 -25.66
N GLY A 102 -0.94 3.54 -25.87
CA GLY A 102 -1.37 4.05 -27.18
C GLY A 102 -0.23 4.24 -28.19
N ALA A 103 1.03 4.23 -27.76
CA ALA A 103 2.17 4.25 -28.68
C ALA A 103 2.43 2.89 -29.36
N ALA A 104 1.80 1.80 -28.89
CA ALA A 104 1.95 0.47 -29.48
C ALA A 104 0.78 0.10 -30.41
N SER A 105 -0.41 0.69 -30.24
CA SER A 105 -1.60 0.34 -31.03
C SER A 105 -2.65 1.46 -31.02
N LEU A 106 -2.57 2.43 -31.93
CA LEU A 106 -3.73 3.27 -32.29
C LEU A 106 -3.75 3.45 -33.81
N GLU A 107 -4.41 2.52 -34.51
CA GLU A 107 -5.03 2.83 -35.80
C GLU A 107 -6.18 3.83 -35.56
N PRO A 108 -6.35 4.85 -36.42
CA PRO A 108 -7.40 5.84 -36.22
C PRO A 108 -8.77 5.19 -36.41
N VAL A 109 -9.65 5.31 -35.41
CA VAL A 109 -11.08 5.09 -35.62
C VAL A 109 -11.60 6.28 -36.42
N ALA A 110 -11.91 6.03 -37.70
CA ALA A 110 -12.54 6.97 -38.61
C ALA A 110 -13.93 7.43 -38.09
N PRO A 111 -14.35 8.67 -38.41
CA PRO A 111 -15.56 9.29 -37.86
C PRO A 111 -16.86 8.59 -38.27
#